data_AF-A0A1W9SM53-F1
#
_entry.id   AF-A0A1W9SM53-F1
#
_cell.length_a   1.000
_cell.length_b   1.000
_cell.length_c   1.000
_cell.angle_alpha   90.00
_cell.angle_beta   90.00
_cell.angle_gamma   90.00
#
_symmetry.space_group_name_H-M   'P 1'
#
loop_
_entity.id
_entity.type
_entity.pdbx_description
1 polymer ?
#
loop_
_entity_poly.entity_id
_entity_poly.type
_entity_poly.pdbx_seq_one_letter_code
_entity_poly.pdbx_strand_id
1 'polypeptide(L)'
;MKLRIKLPLITSIIVFLSIVLVSSFLIYKFKKETLENIENFRNEEIIKVKQHIKDIVELSYEMIALSYRSPEDIELIEQIYGESIIEQSATLDKDVLLRNIRDDIMRVTLKDLRVLRYNNGEGYIWINTFNKPYKVIMHPTNPELEGKSLRDKKYNISSTGGNTERIKKF
;
A
#
# COMPACT_ATOMS: atom_id res chain seq x y z
N MET A 1 -9.36 67.11 -32.55
CA MET A 1 -10.59 66.66 -31.86
C MET A 1 -11.03 67.69 -30.81
N LYS A 2 -12.32 68.01 -30.76
CA LYS A 2 -12.91 68.98 -29.80
C LYS A 2 -12.70 68.51 -28.35
N LEU A 3 -12.47 69.44 -27.41
CA LEU A 3 -12.17 69.15 -26.00
C LEU A 3 -13.18 68.20 -25.33
N ARG A 4 -14.45 68.27 -25.74
CA ARG A 4 -15.55 67.42 -25.26
C ARG A 4 -15.33 65.91 -25.49
N ILE A 5 -14.47 65.52 -26.43
CA ILE A 5 -14.22 64.12 -26.78
C ILE A 5 -12.92 63.60 -26.14
N LYS A 6 -11.95 64.48 -25.82
CA LYS A 6 -10.64 64.07 -25.28
C LYS A 6 -10.72 63.58 -23.83
N LEU A 7 -11.51 64.26 -22.99
CA LEU A 7 -11.69 63.94 -21.57
C LEU A 7 -12.24 62.51 -21.33
N PRO A 8 -13.37 62.08 -21.93
CA PRO A 8 -13.91 60.73 -21.70
C PRO A 8 -13.04 59.61 -22.31
N LEU A 9 -12.23 59.92 -23.32
CA LEU A 9 -11.31 58.96 -23.94
C LEU A 9 -10.15 58.63 -22.98
N ILE A 10 -9.57 59.64 -22.32
CA ILE A 10 -8.46 59.47 -21.37
C ILE A 10 -8.92 58.66 -20.15
N THR A 11 -10.11 58.96 -19.59
CA THR A 11 -10.62 58.21 -18.44
C THR A 11 -10.90 56.75 -18.78
N SER A 12 -11.45 56.46 -19.97
CA SER A 12 -11.65 55.08 -20.44
C SER A 12 -10.33 54.32 -20.60
N ILE A 13 -9.28 54.98 -21.10
CA ILE A 13 -7.94 54.38 -21.24
C ILE A 13 -7.34 54.05 -19.87
N ILE A 14 -7.48 54.94 -18.88
CA ILE A 14 -6.96 54.72 -17.53
C ILE A 14 -7.66 53.52 -16.87
N VAL A 15 -8.99 53.41 -17.01
CA VAL A 15 -9.77 52.28 -16.50
C VAL A 15 -9.37 50.98 -17.21
N PHE A 16 -9.16 51.02 -18.53
CA PHE A 16 -8.71 49.84 -19.27
C PHE A 16 -7.32 49.38 -18.79
N LEU A 17 -6.40 50.32 -18.60
CA LEU A 17 -5.05 50.02 -18.11
C LEU A 17 -5.06 49.40 -16.70
N SER A 18 -5.94 49.88 -15.82
CA SER A 18 -6.06 49.31 -14.47
C SER A 18 -6.59 47.87 -14.50
N ILE A 19 -7.58 47.57 -15.35
CA ILE A 19 -8.11 46.22 -15.55
C ILE A 19 -6.99 45.28 -16.04
N VAL A 20 -6.19 45.71 -17.02
CA VAL A 20 -5.08 44.91 -17.56
C VAL A 20 -4.02 44.63 -16.49
N LEU A 21 -3.66 45.64 -15.70
CA LEU A 21 -2.70 45.49 -14.60
C LEU A 21 -3.19 44.50 -13.53
N VAL A 22 -4.43 44.65 -13.07
CA VAL A 22 -5.03 43.76 -12.07
C VAL A 22 -5.12 42.32 -12.61
N SER A 23 -5.55 42.17 -13.87
CA SER A 23 -5.66 40.86 -14.51
C SER A 23 -4.30 40.17 -14.62
N SER A 24 -3.27 40.90 -15.05
CA SER A 24 -1.90 40.37 -15.14
C SER A 24 -1.38 39.91 -13.77
N PHE A 25 -1.61 40.71 -12.72
CA PHE A 25 -1.23 40.35 -11.35
C PHE A 25 -1.97 39.11 -10.84
N LEU A 26 -3.28 39.01 -11.10
CA LEU A 26 -4.08 37.84 -10.72
C LEU A 26 -3.60 36.58 -11.43
N ILE A 27 -3.33 36.65 -12.74
CA ILE A 27 -2.82 35.51 -13.52
C ILE A 27 -1.48 35.02 -12.97
N TYR A 28 -0.59 35.93 -12.61
CA TYR A 28 0.69 35.58 -12.00
C TYR A 28 0.52 34.85 -10.67
N LYS A 29 -0.31 35.41 -9.77
CA LYS A 29 -0.61 34.78 -8.48
C LYS A 29 -1.26 33.41 -8.64
N PHE A 30 -2.29 33.34 -9.48
CA PHE A 30 -3.03 32.12 -9.73
C PHE A 30 -2.13 30.99 -10.23
N LYS A 31 -1.20 31.27 -11.16
CA LYS A 31 -0.23 30.28 -11.62
C LYS A 31 0.67 29.77 -10.50
N LYS A 32 1.21 30.68 -9.69
CA LYS A 32 2.10 30.31 -8.57
C LYS A 32 1.37 29.45 -7.54
N GLU A 33 0.19 29.88 -7.12
CA GLU A 33 -0.64 29.19 -6.13
C GLU A 33 -1.13 27.84 -6.66
N THR A 34 -1.51 27.76 -7.94
CA THR A 34 -1.90 26.48 -8.56
C THR A 34 -0.76 25.47 -8.54
N LEU A 35 0.48 25.89 -8.85
CA LEU A 35 1.63 24.99 -8.82
C LEU A 35 1.92 24.47 -7.40
N GLU A 36 1.82 25.35 -6.40
CA GLU A 36 2.00 24.98 -5.00
C GLU A 36 0.88 24.02 -4.53
N ASN A 37 -0.37 24.28 -4.90
CA ASN A 37 -1.50 23.41 -4.57
C ASN A 37 -1.38 22.04 -5.23
N ILE A 38 -0.92 21.95 -6.49
CA ILE A 38 -0.66 20.67 -7.17
C ILE A 38 0.40 19.87 -6.42
N GLU A 39 1.47 20.54 -5.99
CA GLU A 39 2.56 19.89 -5.27
C GLU A 39 2.15 19.41 -3.88
N ASN A 40 1.40 20.23 -3.14
CA ASN A 40 0.82 19.84 -1.85
C ASN A 40 -0.14 18.66 -2.01
N PHE A 41 -1.04 18.71 -2.99
CA PHE A 41 -1.94 17.61 -3.31
C PHE A 41 -1.18 16.32 -3.62
N ARG A 42 -0.13 16.39 -4.44
CA ARG A 42 0.75 15.25 -4.73
C ARG A 42 1.33 14.65 -3.45
N ASN A 43 1.85 15.48 -2.55
CA ASN A 43 2.46 15.03 -1.31
C ASN A 43 1.43 14.40 -0.36
N GLU A 44 0.25 14.99 -0.23
CA GLU A 44 -0.86 14.44 0.55
C GLU A 44 -1.29 13.07 0.04
N GLU A 45 -1.46 12.92 -1.28
CA GLU A 45 -1.84 11.64 -1.89
C GLU A 45 -0.75 10.57 -1.71
N ILE A 46 0.54 10.94 -1.85
CA ILE A 46 1.65 10.02 -1.58
C ILE A 46 1.63 9.53 -0.12
N ILE A 47 1.37 10.44 0.83
CA ILE A 47 1.29 10.07 2.26
C ILE A 47 0.14 9.10 2.49
N LYS A 48 -1.04 9.35 1.91
CA LYS A 48 -2.20 8.45 2.02
C LYS A 48 -1.90 7.06 1.46
N VAL A 49 -1.28 6.98 0.27
CA VAL A 49 -0.90 5.69 -0.33
C VAL A 49 0.13 4.96 0.52
N LYS A 50 1.14 5.65 1.04
CA LYS A 50 2.14 5.05 1.94
C LYS A 50 1.50 4.50 3.22
N GLN A 51 0.60 5.27 3.82
CA GLN A 51 -0.10 4.85 5.02
C GLN A 51 -0.96 3.62 4.74
N HIS A 52 -1.72 3.63 3.64
CA HIS A 52 -2.54 2.50 3.25
C HIS A 52 -1.74 1.20 3.05
N ILE A 53 -0.56 1.28 2.40
CA ILE A 53 0.34 0.13 2.25
C ILE A 53 0.83 -0.36 3.62
N LYS A 54 1.19 0.56 4.52
CA LYS A 54 1.62 0.21 5.88
C LYS A 54 0.52 -0.52 6.63
N ASP A 55 -0.72 -0.03 6.58
CA ASP A 55 -1.87 -0.61 7.26
C ASP A 55 -2.15 -2.04 6.77
N ILE A 56 -2.03 -2.29 5.46
CA ILE A 56 -2.17 -3.64 4.89
C ILE A 56 -1.09 -4.59 5.40
N VAL A 57 0.16 -4.11 5.47
CA VAL A 57 1.27 -4.92 5.99
C VAL A 57 1.08 -5.21 7.48
N GLU A 58 0.65 -4.22 8.26
CA GLU A 58 0.35 -4.36 9.68
C GLU A 58 -0.77 -5.36 9.93
N LEU A 59 -1.88 -5.26 9.18
CA LEU A 59 -2.95 -6.26 9.20
C LEU A 59 -2.43 -7.67 8.88
N SER A 60 -1.55 -7.78 7.88
CA SER A 60 -0.95 -9.07 7.51
C SER A 60 -0.11 -9.66 8.63
N TYR A 61 0.66 -8.81 9.34
CA TYR A 61 1.41 -9.23 10.52
C TYR A 61 0.50 -9.67 11.65
N GLU A 62 -0.56 -8.93 11.93
CA GLU A 62 -1.51 -9.28 12.99
C GLU A 62 -2.24 -10.60 12.70
N MET A 63 -2.68 -10.83 11.46
CA MET A 63 -3.29 -12.11 11.05
C MET A 63 -2.33 -13.30 11.27
N ILE A 64 -1.06 -13.14 10.92
CA ILE A 64 -0.03 -14.16 11.16
C ILE A 64 0.19 -14.33 12.67
N ALA A 65 0.30 -13.23 13.43
CA ALA A 65 0.52 -13.27 14.88
C ALA A 65 -0.62 -13.98 15.61
N LEU A 66 -1.87 -13.70 15.24
CA LEU A 66 -3.06 -14.39 15.76
C LEU A 66 -2.99 -15.89 15.46
N SER A 67 -2.55 -16.27 14.27
CA SER A 67 -2.37 -17.69 13.89
C SER A 67 -1.34 -18.42 14.74
N TYR A 68 -0.36 -17.71 15.31
CA TYR A 68 0.63 -18.29 16.23
C TYR A 68 0.15 -18.33 17.69
N ARG A 69 -0.67 -17.35 18.12
CA ARG A 69 -1.17 -17.21 19.50
C ARG A 69 -2.36 -18.11 19.81
N SER A 70 -3.19 -18.41 18.81
CA SER A 70 -4.48 -19.11 18.99
C SER A 70 -4.50 -20.55 19.54
N PRO A 71 -3.42 -21.37 19.60
CA PRO A 71 -3.57 -22.78 20.03
C PRO A 71 -3.66 -23.05 21.54
N GLU A 72 -3.60 -22.04 22.40
CA GLU A 72 -3.61 -22.24 23.87
C GLU A 72 -5.03 -22.38 24.45
N ASP A 73 -6.05 -21.94 23.72
CA ASP A 73 -7.46 -22.09 24.10
C ASP A 73 -8.00 -23.42 23.57
N ILE A 74 -7.73 -24.50 24.31
CA ILE A 74 -8.21 -25.87 24.05
C ILE A 74 -9.74 -25.92 23.81
N GLU A 75 -10.50 -24.99 24.40
CA GLU A 75 -11.96 -24.83 24.25
C GLU A 75 -12.41 -24.44 22.83
N LEU A 76 -11.62 -23.65 22.10
CA LEU A 76 -11.98 -23.16 20.77
C LEU A 76 -11.86 -24.26 19.69
N ILE A 77 -10.97 -25.23 19.92
CA ILE A 77 -10.78 -26.38 19.04
C ILE A 77 -12.02 -27.28 19.05
N GLU A 78 -12.64 -27.48 20.23
CA GLU A 78 -13.89 -28.24 20.38
C GLU A 78 -15.04 -27.54 19.65
N GLN A 79 -15.09 -26.21 19.67
CA GLN A 79 -16.13 -25.42 19.01
C GLN A 79 -15.97 -25.34 17.48
N ILE A 80 -14.74 -25.26 16.96
CA ILE A 80 -14.48 -25.12 15.51
C ILE A 80 -14.53 -26.47 14.80
N TYR A 81 -14.01 -27.54 15.43
CA TYR A 81 -13.84 -28.83 14.76
C TYR A 81 -14.86 -29.91 15.21
N GLY A 82 -15.59 -29.68 16.31
CA GLY A 82 -16.56 -30.64 16.85
C GLY A 82 -15.94 -31.98 17.30
N GLU A 83 -16.75 -32.85 17.90
CA GLU A 83 -16.37 -34.19 18.42
C GLU A 83 -15.54 -35.06 17.43
N SER A 84 -15.59 -34.74 16.12
CA SER A 84 -14.93 -35.49 15.04
C SER A 84 -13.41 -35.57 15.12
N ILE A 85 -12.71 -34.60 15.76
CA ILE A 85 -11.24 -34.69 15.93
C ILE A 85 -10.88 -35.41 17.23
N ILE A 86 -11.76 -35.36 18.24
CA ILE A 86 -11.53 -36.03 19.53
C ILE A 86 -11.54 -37.56 19.37
N GLU A 87 -12.40 -38.11 18.51
CA GLU A 87 -12.39 -39.56 18.20
C GLU A 87 -11.10 -40.02 17.50
N GLN A 88 -10.53 -39.20 16.60
CA GLN A 88 -9.23 -39.49 15.99
C GLN A 88 -8.06 -39.27 16.98
N SER A 89 -8.25 -38.42 18.00
CA SER A 89 -7.22 -38.07 18.98
C SER A 89 -6.97 -39.14 20.05
N ALA A 90 -7.86 -40.12 20.22
CA ALA A 90 -7.72 -41.15 21.26
C ALA A 90 -6.43 -42.00 21.12
N THR A 91 -5.74 -41.92 19.97
CA THR A 91 -4.48 -42.60 19.69
C THR A 91 -3.30 -41.65 19.39
N LEU A 92 -3.52 -40.34 19.32
CA LEU A 92 -2.53 -39.35 18.89
C LEU A 92 -2.01 -38.53 20.07
N ASP A 93 -0.69 -38.37 20.13
CA ASP A 93 -0.03 -37.51 21.11
C ASP A 93 -0.56 -36.07 21.01
N LYS A 94 -0.85 -35.45 22.15
CA LYS A 94 -1.43 -34.10 22.27
C LYS A 94 -0.60 -33.06 21.51
N ASP A 95 0.72 -33.22 21.53
CA ASP A 95 1.65 -32.33 20.83
C ASP A 95 1.56 -32.44 19.30
N VAL A 96 1.19 -33.61 18.78
CA VAL A 96 0.95 -33.81 17.34
C VAL A 96 -0.36 -33.15 16.93
N LEU A 97 -1.41 -33.28 17.75
CA LEU A 97 -2.70 -32.65 17.50
C LEU A 97 -2.59 -31.12 17.46
N LEU A 98 -1.94 -30.53 18.47
CA LEU A 98 -1.75 -29.07 18.54
C LEU A 98 -0.92 -28.54 17.37
N ARG A 99 0.04 -29.33 16.86
CA ARG A 99 0.82 -28.97 15.68
C ARG A 99 -0.02 -28.96 14.41
N ASN A 100 -0.84 -29.98 14.18
CA ASN A 100 -1.71 -30.06 13.01
C ASN A 100 -2.71 -28.89 12.98
N ILE A 101 -3.33 -28.58 14.12
CA ILE A 101 -4.27 -27.46 14.24
C ILE A 101 -3.57 -26.13 13.94
N ARG A 102 -2.37 -25.92 14.48
CA ARG A 102 -1.56 -24.73 14.17
C ARG A 102 -1.26 -24.63 12.67
N ASP A 103 -0.88 -25.74 12.03
CA ASP A 103 -0.59 -25.78 10.61
C ASP A 103 -1.84 -25.46 9.76
N ASP A 104 -3.01 -25.94 10.17
CA ASP A 104 -4.28 -25.65 9.50
C ASP A 104 -4.72 -24.20 9.66
N ILE A 105 -4.61 -23.63 10.86
CA ILE A 105 -4.87 -22.20 11.08
C ILE A 105 -3.93 -21.36 10.21
N MET A 106 -2.63 -21.67 10.20
CA MET A 106 -1.66 -20.99 9.35
C MET A 106 -2.01 -21.12 7.86
N ARG A 107 -2.44 -22.31 7.42
CA ARG A 107 -2.85 -22.56 6.03
C ARG A 107 -4.05 -21.69 5.63
N VAL A 108 -5.05 -21.57 6.50
CA VAL A 108 -6.21 -20.69 6.29
C VAL A 108 -5.78 -19.24 6.23
N THR A 109 -4.97 -18.78 7.18
CA THR A 109 -4.45 -17.40 7.19
C THR A 109 -3.67 -17.07 5.91
N LEU A 110 -2.80 -17.97 5.45
CA LEU A 110 -2.07 -17.76 4.19
C LEU A 110 -3.00 -17.71 2.98
N LYS A 111 -4.11 -18.46 3.00
CA LYS A 111 -5.14 -18.41 1.95
C LYS A 111 -5.88 -17.07 1.95
N ASP A 112 -6.21 -16.54 3.12
CA ASP A 112 -6.88 -15.23 3.26
C ASP A 112 -5.94 -14.09 2.83
N LEU A 113 -4.68 -14.12 3.26
CA LEU A 113 -3.66 -13.16 2.84
C LEU A 113 -3.41 -13.21 1.32
N ARG A 114 -3.53 -14.39 0.70
CA ARG A 114 -3.33 -14.57 -0.75
C ARG A 114 -4.36 -13.81 -1.59
N VAL A 115 -5.57 -13.57 -1.10
CA VAL A 115 -6.61 -12.84 -1.85
C VAL A 115 -6.58 -11.34 -1.62
N LEU A 116 -5.83 -10.85 -0.63
CA LEU A 116 -5.71 -9.42 -0.36
C LEU A 116 -5.12 -8.67 -1.55
N ARG A 117 -5.81 -7.61 -1.97
CA ARG A 117 -5.37 -6.72 -3.03
C ARG A 117 -5.51 -5.26 -2.62
N TYR A 118 -4.64 -4.43 -3.15
CA TYR A 118 -4.70 -2.97 -3.04
C TYR A 118 -4.49 -2.33 -4.42
N ASN A 119 -4.56 -1.01 -4.51
CA ASN A 119 -4.42 -0.29 -5.79
C ASN A 119 -5.31 -0.89 -6.89
N ASN A 120 -6.62 -0.90 -6.64
CA ASN A 120 -7.64 -1.40 -7.58
C ASN A 120 -7.41 -2.84 -8.10
N GLY A 121 -6.80 -3.71 -7.30
CA GLY A 121 -6.59 -5.11 -7.67
C GLY A 121 -5.19 -5.45 -8.19
N GLU A 122 -4.37 -4.44 -8.48
CA GLU A 122 -3.01 -4.65 -9.01
C GLU A 122 -1.99 -4.98 -7.92
N GLY A 123 -2.12 -4.34 -6.76
CA GLY A 123 -1.20 -4.49 -5.63
C GLY A 123 -1.48 -5.77 -4.86
N TYR A 124 -0.42 -6.47 -4.44
CA TYR A 124 -0.51 -7.69 -3.65
C TYR A 124 0.63 -7.80 -2.62
N ILE A 125 0.46 -8.71 -1.66
CA ILE A 125 1.46 -9.05 -0.66
C ILE A 125 2.05 -10.44 -0.96
N TRP A 126 3.33 -10.64 -0.63
CA TRP A 126 3.97 -11.96 -0.63
C TRP A 126 4.72 -12.15 0.69
N ILE A 127 4.98 -13.42 1.04
CA ILE A 127 5.65 -13.78 2.30
C ILE A 127 6.87 -14.62 1.98
N ASN A 128 8.01 -14.31 2.59
CA ASN A 128 9.25 -15.08 2.48
C ASN A 128 9.96 -15.20 3.83
N THR A 129 10.89 -16.17 3.92
CA THR A 129 11.76 -16.30 5.10
C THR A 129 12.75 -15.14 5.17
N PHE A 130 13.18 -14.77 6.38
CA PHE A 130 14.20 -13.73 6.60
C PHE A 130 15.63 -14.22 6.37
N ASN A 131 15.88 -15.53 6.54
CA ASN A 131 17.22 -16.09 6.45
C ASN A 131 17.55 -16.53 5.03
N LYS A 132 18.82 -16.34 4.63
CA LYS A 132 19.34 -16.90 3.38
C LYS A 132 19.48 -18.42 3.51
N PRO A 133 19.09 -19.21 2.50
CA PRO A 133 18.38 -18.78 1.29
C PRO A 133 16.95 -18.32 1.58
N TYR A 134 16.57 -17.14 1.08
CA TYR A 134 15.19 -16.65 1.18
C TYR A 134 14.27 -17.62 0.45
N LYS A 135 13.35 -18.24 1.17
CA LYS A 135 12.33 -19.14 0.61
C LYS A 135 11.00 -18.41 0.58
N VAL A 136 10.31 -18.48 -0.55
CA VAL A 136 8.94 -17.94 -0.66
C VAL A 136 8.00 -18.89 0.07
N ILE A 137 7.19 -18.34 0.97
CA ILE A 137 6.17 -19.06 1.73
C ILE A 137 4.81 -18.92 1.04
N MET A 138 4.49 -17.72 0.53
CA MET A 138 3.24 -17.45 -0.18
C MET A 138 3.47 -16.38 -1.24
N HIS A 139 3.00 -16.63 -2.47
CA HIS A 139 2.99 -15.65 -3.56
C HIS A 139 1.70 -15.74 -4.39
N PRO A 140 0.88 -14.67 -4.45
CA PRO A 140 -0.46 -14.75 -5.03
C PRO A 140 -0.48 -14.81 -6.57
N THR A 141 0.48 -14.17 -7.24
CA THR A 141 0.56 -14.10 -8.71
C THR A 141 1.57 -15.05 -9.34
N ASN A 142 2.42 -15.68 -8.52
CA ASN A 142 3.48 -16.60 -8.94
C ASN A 142 3.62 -17.78 -7.96
N PRO A 143 2.58 -18.61 -7.79
CA PRO A 143 2.59 -19.71 -6.82
C PRO A 143 3.73 -20.72 -7.09
N GLU A 144 4.24 -20.79 -8.32
CA GLU A 144 5.38 -21.64 -8.68
C GLU A 144 6.69 -21.25 -7.98
N LEU A 145 6.76 -20.10 -7.32
CA LEU A 145 7.91 -19.69 -6.50
C LEU A 145 7.85 -20.25 -5.07
N GLU A 146 6.69 -20.70 -4.61
CA GLU A 146 6.51 -21.20 -3.24
C GLU A 146 7.41 -22.42 -2.97
N GLY A 147 8.07 -22.41 -1.81
CA GLY A 147 9.08 -23.40 -1.43
C GLY A 147 10.43 -23.25 -2.12
N LYS A 148 10.55 -22.42 -3.18
CA LYS A 148 11.82 -22.19 -3.89
C LYS A 148 12.66 -21.11 -3.22
N SER A 149 13.97 -21.26 -3.35
CA SER A 149 14.96 -20.26 -2.93
C SER A 149 15.05 -19.13 -3.97
N LEU A 150 14.93 -17.87 -3.54
CA LEU A 150 15.15 -16.67 -4.37
C LEU A 150 16.65 -16.39 -4.57
N ARG A 151 17.41 -17.37 -5.07
CA ARG A 151 18.84 -17.23 -5.38
C ARG A 151 19.11 -16.66 -6.78
N ASP A 152 18.08 -16.62 -7.62
CA ASP A 152 18.23 -16.15 -9.00
C ASP A 152 18.48 -14.64 -9.03
N LYS A 153 19.43 -14.21 -9.86
CA LYS A 153 19.85 -12.80 -10.00
C LYS A 153 18.66 -11.90 -10.37
N LYS A 154 17.67 -12.43 -11.10
CA LYS A 154 16.46 -11.69 -11.47
C LYS A 154 15.61 -11.21 -10.28
N TYR A 155 15.74 -11.84 -9.12
CA TYR A 155 14.98 -11.47 -7.91
C TYR A 155 15.81 -10.66 -6.91
N ASN A 156 17.12 -10.47 -7.17
CA ASN A 156 18.02 -9.71 -6.30
C ASN A 156 18.17 -8.27 -6.80
N ILE A 157 17.06 -7.51 -6.79
CA ILE A 157 17.02 -6.11 -7.23
C ILE A 157 17.56 -5.12 -6.19
N SER A 158 17.93 -5.56 -4.99
CA SER A 158 18.39 -4.67 -3.91
C SER A 158 19.87 -4.27 -4.00
N SER A 159 20.67 -4.86 -4.91
CA SER A 159 22.12 -4.62 -5.00
C SER A 159 22.59 -4.03 -6.33
N THR A 160 21.69 -3.70 -7.26
CA THR A 160 22.03 -2.87 -8.43
C THR A 160 21.35 -1.53 -8.22
N GLY A 161 22.14 -0.46 -8.15
CA GLY A 161 21.70 0.92 -8.00
C GLY A 161 20.83 1.37 -9.17
N GLY A 162 19.61 0.86 -9.21
CA GLY A 162 18.57 1.21 -10.16
C GLY A 162 18.02 2.59 -9.84
N ASN A 163 18.73 3.60 -10.34
CA ASN A 163 18.19 4.91 -10.66
C ASN A 163 17.67 5.76 -9.48
N THR A 164 18.56 6.06 -8.52
CA THR A 164 18.37 7.16 -7.56
C THR A 164 18.26 8.54 -8.22
N GLU A 165 18.51 8.67 -9.53
CA GLU A 165 18.28 9.93 -10.26
C GLU A 165 16.79 10.21 -10.54
N ARG A 166 15.91 9.20 -10.54
CA ARG A 166 14.47 9.43 -10.77
C ARG A 166 13.74 10.06 -9.57
N ILE A 167 14.35 10.05 -8.39
CA ILE A 167 13.79 10.64 -7.16
C ILE A 167 14.26 12.10 -6.97
N LYS A 168 15.25 12.58 -7.76
CA LYS A 168 15.76 13.96 -7.68
C LYS A 168 15.02 14.97 -8.57
N LYS A 169 13.93 14.58 -9.24
CA LYS A 169 13.21 15.46 -10.19
C LYS A 169 11.72 15.64 -9.90
N PHE A 170 11.30 15.45 -8.65
CA PHE A 170 9.97 15.84 -8.20
C PHE A 170 10.03 16.54 -6.85
#